data_AF-T0YLC3-F1
#
_entry.id   AF-T0YLC3-F1
#
_cell.length_a   1.000
_cell.length_b   1.000
_cell.length_c   1.000
_cell.angle_alpha   90.00
_cell.angle_beta   90.00
_cell.angle_gamma   90.00
#
_symmetry.space_group_name_H-M   'P 1'
#
loop_
_entity.id
_entity.type
_entity.pdbx_description
1 polymer ?
#
loop_
_entity_poly.entity_id
_entity_poly.type
_entity_poly.pdbx_seq_one_letter_code
_entity_poly.pdbx_strand_id
1 'polypeptide(L)'
;MDEEKAEWTFSGYRRRWMQLSMGLRGMISENSTPSGAGDAARERGHDVEHAQAENAEGVVRFGYVQFKMILFEENPSVLSERVRTVEKVLGNLGFGTIVEEMNCLSAWIESLPGHSYPNIRKPLMHSLNVADLLPT
;
A
#
# COMPACT_ATOMS: atom_id res chain seq x y z
N MET A 1 -10.94 1.32 9.27
CA MET A 1 -11.50 0.01 8.87
C MET A 1 -11.79 -0.76 10.15
N ASP A 2 -12.76 -1.68 10.14
CA ASP A 2 -13.03 -2.50 11.32
C ASP A 2 -11.86 -3.46 11.61
N GLU A 3 -11.65 -3.73 12.90
CA GLU A 3 -10.57 -4.56 13.41
C GLU A 3 -10.55 -5.96 12.79
N GLU A 4 -11.72 -6.60 12.75
CA GLU A 4 -11.89 -7.95 12.20
C GLU A 4 -11.52 -8.01 10.72
N LYS A 5 -11.85 -6.95 9.97
CA LYS A 5 -11.53 -6.87 8.55
C LYS A 5 -10.02 -6.71 8.34
N ALA A 6 -9.35 -5.99 9.23
CA ALA A 6 -7.90 -5.81 9.18
C ALA A 6 -7.20 -7.13 9.47
N GLU A 7 -7.64 -7.82 10.52
CA GLU A 7 -7.14 -9.14 10.90
C GLU A 7 -7.31 -10.18 9.79
N TRP A 8 -8.49 -10.22 9.16
CA TRP A 8 -8.73 -11.07 8.00
C TRP A 8 -7.74 -10.80 6.87
N THR A 9 -7.46 -9.52 6.59
CA THR A 9 -6.51 -9.13 5.53
C THR A 9 -5.08 -9.54 5.88
N PHE A 10 -4.65 -9.34 7.14
CA PHE A 10 -3.34 -9.76 7.61
C PHE A 10 -3.16 -11.28 7.57
N SER A 11 -4.19 -12.04 7.94
CA SER A 11 -4.16 -13.51 7.85
C SER A 11 -3.88 -13.99 6.41
N GLY A 12 -4.45 -13.30 5.42
CA GLY A 12 -4.19 -13.54 4.00
C GLY A 12 -2.74 -13.23 3.60
N TYR A 13 -2.19 -12.11 4.06
CA TYR A 13 -0.80 -11.74 3.82
C TYR A 13 0.18 -12.72 4.47
N ARG A 14 -0.05 -13.11 5.73
CA ARG A 14 0.76 -14.09 6.45
C ARG A 14 0.81 -15.41 5.69
N ARG A 15 -0.35 -15.92 5.25
CA ARG A 15 -0.44 -17.14 4.44
C ARG A 15 0.38 -17.05 3.15
N ARG A 16 0.29 -15.91 2.44
CA ARG A 16 1.06 -15.68 1.20
C ARG A 16 2.56 -15.68 1.45
N TRP A 17 3.03 -14.97 2.49
CA TRP A 17 4.45 -14.89 2.82
C TRP A 17 5.01 -16.24 3.29
N MET A 18 4.25 -17.01 4.07
CA MET A 18 4.61 -18.37 4.43
C MET A 18 4.80 -19.26 3.19
N GLN A 19 3.86 -19.24 2.24
CA GLN A 19 3.99 -19.99 0.99
C GLN A 19 5.23 -19.59 0.19
N LEU A 20 5.52 -18.29 0.11
CA LEU A 20 6.71 -17.79 -0.58
C LEU A 20 8.01 -18.17 0.14
N SER A 21 8.01 -18.24 1.47
CA SER A 21 9.18 -18.66 2.25
C SER A 21 9.51 -20.15 2.11
N MET A 22 8.49 -21.00 1.88
CA MET A 22 8.66 -22.44 1.69
C MET A 22 9.05 -22.82 0.24
N GLY A 23 8.68 -21.99 -0.75
CA GLY A 23 8.93 -22.26 -2.17
C GLY A 23 8.10 -23.45 -2.73
N LEU A 24 7.99 -23.55 -4.07
CA LEU A 24 7.17 -24.59 -4.71
C LEU A 24 7.65 -26.01 -4.37
N ARG A 25 8.97 -26.21 -4.24
CA ARG A 25 9.57 -27.51 -3.90
C ARG A 25 9.38 -27.88 -2.43
N GLY A 26 9.49 -26.93 -1.50
CA GLY A 26 9.31 -27.17 -0.06
C GLY A 26 7.86 -27.39 0.37
N MET A 27 6.87 -27.01 -0.46
CA MET A 27 5.46 -27.37 -0.22
C MET A 27 5.11 -28.81 -0.64
N ILE A 28 5.87 -29.41 -1.57
CA ILE A 28 5.64 -30.76 -2.10
C ILE A 28 6.56 -31.79 -1.43
N SER A 29 7.75 -31.37 -1.00
CA SER A 29 8.70 -32.17 -0.25
C SER A 29 8.44 -32.04 1.25
N GLU A 30 8.26 -33.16 1.93
CA GLU A 30 8.16 -33.23 3.40
C GLU A 30 9.44 -32.75 4.11
N ASN A 31 10.55 -32.62 3.37
CA ASN A 31 11.74 -31.91 3.82
C ASN A 31 11.60 -30.40 3.60
N SER A 32 11.38 -29.69 4.71
CA SER A 32 11.27 -28.24 4.88
C SER A 32 12.62 -27.51 4.73
N THR A 33 13.42 -27.85 3.71
CA THR A 33 14.68 -27.15 3.46
C THR A 33 14.38 -25.85 2.72
N PRO A 34 14.69 -24.65 3.28
CA PRO A 34 14.43 -23.39 2.60
C PRO A 34 15.32 -23.31 1.34
N SER A 35 14.74 -23.22 0.16
CA SER A 35 15.49 -23.08 -1.10
C SER A 35 15.31 -21.67 -1.70
N GLY A 36 16.31 -20.79 -1.49
CA GLY A 36 16.36 -19.42 -2.04
C GLY A 36 15.32 -18.45 -1.46
N ALA A 37 15.54 -17.13 -1.59
CA ALA A 37 14.68 -15.96 -1.23
C ALA A 37 13.84 -16.00 0.08
N GLY A 38 13.96 -17.05 0.89
CA GLY A 38 13.08 -17.37 2.01
C GLY A 38 13.29 -16.45 3.20
N ASP A 39 14.48 -15.88 3.34
CA ASP A 39 14.81 -14.95 4.42
C ASP A 39 14.01 -13.65 4.29
N ALA A 40 13.95 -13.06 3.09
CA ALA A 40 13.16 -11.86 2.83
C ALA A 40 11.64 -12.11 2.96
N ALA A 41 11.18 -13.31 2.60
CA ALA A 41 9.79 -13.69 2.79
C ALA A 41 9.44 -13.94 4.28
N ARG A 42 10.38 -14.48 5.06
CA ARG A 42 10.26 -14.65 6.52
C ARG A 42 10.22 -13.31 7.24
N GLU A 43 11.12 -12.38 6.87
CA GLU A 43 11.16 -11.03 7.44
C GLU A 43 9.82 -10.33 7.25
N ARG A 44 9.27 -10.35 6.04
CA ARG A 44 7.92 -9.81 5.77
C ARG A 44 6.80 -10.55 6.49
N GLY A 45 6.97 -11.85 6.76
CA GLY A 45 6.05 -12.61 7.60
C GLY A 45 6.05 -12.11 9.04
N HIS A 46 7.23 -11.82 9.59
CA HIS A 46 7.39 -11.24 10.92
C HIS A 46 6.79 -9.83 11.01
N ASP A 47 6.95 -9.01 9.98
CA ASP A 47 6.31 -7.68 9.92
C ASP A 47 4.78 -7.78 9.99
N VAL A 48 4.18 -8.78 9.33
CA VAL A 48 2.73 -9.02 9.40
C VAL A 48 2.31 -9.45 10.80
N GLU A 49 3.09 -10.29 11.48
CA GLU A 49 2.80 -10.73 12.86
C GLU A 49 2.87 -9.55 13.84
N HIS A 50 3.84 -8.64 13.65
CA HIS A 50 3.92 -7.40 14.43
C HIS A 50 2.69 -6.51 14.21
N ALA A 51 2.28 -6.31 12.95
CA ALA A 51 1.09 -5.52 12.63
C ALA A 51 -0.21 -6.13 13.19
N GLN A 52 -0.32 -7.47 13.25
CA GLN A 52 -1.44 -8.16 13.90
C GLN A 52 -1.48 -7.88 15.41
N ALA A 53 -0.32 -7.93 16.08
CA ALA A 53 -0.23 -7.61 17.50
C ALA A 53 -0.66 -6.16 17.77
N GLU A 54 -0.15 -5.19 17.00
CA GLU A 54 -0.52 -3.77 17.13
C GLU A 54 -2.03 -3.52 16.88
N ASN A 55 -2.63 -4.25 15.93
CA ASN A 55 -4.07 -4.17 15.66
C ASN A 55 -4.89 -4.75 16.84
N ALA A 56 -4.44 -5.85 17.44
CA ALA A 56 -5.10 -6.49 18.59
C ALA A 56 -4.97 -5.68 19.88
N GLU A 57 -3.87 -4.94 20.06
CA GLU A 57 -3.70 -4.01 21.18
C GLU A 57 -4.64 -2.79 21.10
N GLY A 58 -5.17 -2.49 19.91
CA GLY A 58 -6.14 -1.41 19.69
C GLY A 58 -5.56 0.01 19.79
N VAL A 59 -4.23 0.15 19.93
CA VAL A 59 -3.51 1.43 20.01
C VAL A 59 -3.54 2.16 18.66
N VAL A 60 -3.51 1.41 17.57
CA VAL A 60 -3.57 1.92 16.19
C VAL A 60 -4.65 1.23 15.39
N ARG A 61 -5.14 1.91 14.35
CA ARG A 61 -6.08 1.32 13.39
C ARG A 61 -5.42 1.21 12.04
N PHE A 62 -5.66 0.10 11.36
CA PHE A 62 -5.21 -0.10 9.99
C PHE A 62 -6.29 0.30 8.98
N GLY A 63 -5.86 0.89 7.88
CA GLY A 63 -6.75 1.31 6.80
C GLY A 63 -6.03 1.47 5.47
N TYR A 64 -6.83 1.56 4.42
CA TYR A 64 -6.33 1.92 3.09
C TYR A 64 -6.35 3.43 2.95
N VAL A 65 -5.21 4.00 2.64
CA VAL A 65 -5.06 5.44 2.39
C VAL A 65 -4.35 5.63 1.05
N GLN A 66 -4.89 6.55 0.26
CA GLN A 66 -4.30 6.99 -1.00
C GLN A 66 -4.31 8.51 -1.04
N PHE A 67 -3.21 9.09 -1.52
CA PHE A 67 -3.09 10.52 -1.78
C PHE A 67 -3.14 10.72 -3.29
N LYS A 68 -4.01 11.63 -3.74
CA LYS A 68 -4.15 12.00 -5.14
C LYS A 68 -3.95 13.50 -5.26
N MET A 69 -3.12 13.92 -6.21
CA MET A 69 -3.00 15.31 -6.60
C MET A 69 -3.64 15.48 -7.96
N ILE A 70 -4.62 16.38 -8.04
CA ILE A 70 -5.37 16.63 -9.27
C ILE A 70 -4.92 17.99 -9.79
N LEU A 71 -4.42 18.00 -11.03
CA LEU A 71 -3.92 19.19 -11.69
C LEU A 71 -4.84 19.50 -12.87
N PHE A 72 -5.36 20.73 -12.91
CA PHE A 72 -6.14 21.25 -14.02
C PHE A 72 -5.37 22.36 -14.71
N GLU A 73 -5.36 22.33 -16.04
CA GLU A 73 -4.77 23.37 -16.87
C GLU A 73 -5.37 23.28 -18.28
N GLU A 74 -5.62 24.42 -18.90
CA GLU A 74 -6.22 24.49 -20.24
C GLU A 74 -5.19 24.17 -21.32
N ASN A 75 -3.93 24.57 -21.11
CA ASN A 75 -2.84 24.30 -22.03
C ASN A 75 -2.12 22.98 -21.69
N PRO A 76 -2.16 21.96 -22.57
CA PRO A 76 -1.51 20.66 -22.31
C PRO A 76 0.00 20.74 -22.06
N SER A 77 0.70 21.68 -22.71
CA SER A 77 2.14 21.86 -22.51
C SER A 77 2.44 22.39 -21.10
N VAL A 78 1.64 23.34 -20.62
CA VAL A 78 1.77 23.87 -19.25
C VAL A 78 1.41 22.81 -18.22
N LEU A 79 0.39 21.97 -18.50
CA LEU A 79 0.05 20.85 -17.63
C LEU A 79 1.22 19.87 -17.47
N SER A 80 1.85 19.49 -18.57
CA SER A 80 3.00 18.58 -18.58
C SER A 80 4.19 19.14 -17.77
N GLU A 81 4.49 20.43 -17.91
CA GLU A 81 5.52 21.09 -17.11
C GLU A 81 5.19 21.11 -15.61
N ARG A 82 3.93 21.36 -15.24
CA ARG A 82 3.47 21.33 -13.85
C ARG A 82 3.54 19.93 -13.26
N VAL A 83 3.10 18.91 -13.99
CA VAL A 83 3.19 17.50 -13.57
C VAL A 83 4.65 17.17 -13.27
N ARG A 84 5.57 17.46 -14.21
CA ARG A 84 7.01 17.19 -14.01
C ARG A 84 7.58 17.92 -12.80
N THR A 85 7.13 19.15 -12.54
CA THR A 85 7.55 19.93 -11.38
C THR A 85 7.07 19.29 -10.08
N VAL A 86 5.81 18.89 -10.02
CA VAL A 86 5.22 18.18 -8.88
C VAL A 86 5.95 16.87 -8.62
N GLU A 87 6.19 16.06 -9.65
CA GLU A 87 6.93 14.79 -9.50
C GLU A 87 8.34 15.01 -8.96
N LYS A 88 9.03 16.04 -9.44
CA LYS A 88 10.37 16.39 -8.94
C LYS A 88 10.33 16.77 -7.46
N VAL A 89 9.36 17.58 -7.04
CA VAL A 89 9.22 18.00 -5.63
C VAL A 89 8.90 16.80 -4.74
N LEU A 90 7.93 15.96 -5.14
CA LEU A 90 7.54 14.77 -4.40
C LEU A 90 8.68 13.74 -4.33
N GLY A 91 9.40 13.54 -5.43
CA GLY A 91 10.58 12.67 -5.45
C GLY A 91 11.70 13.14 -4.53
N ASN A 92 11.95 14.46 -4.46
CA ASN A 92 12.92 15.02 -3.51
C ASN A 92 12.51 14.83 -2.04
N LEU A 93 11.21 14.77 -1.76
CA LEU A 93 10.65 14.45 -0.44
C LEU A 93 10.64 12.93 -0.15
N GLY A 94 11.09 12.09 -1.09
CA GLY A 94 11.12 10.64 -0.95
C GLY A 94 9.81 9.93 -1.32
N PHE A 95 8.82 10.64 -1.88
CA PHE A 95 7.58 10.04 -2.34
C PHE A 95 7.68 9.53 -3.78
N GLY A 96 7.21 8.30 -4.01
CA GLY A 96 7.01 7.78 -5.36
C GLY A 96 5.70 8.28 -5.96
N THR A 97 5.75 8.82 -7.19
CA THR A 97 4.60 9.31 -7.96
C THR A 97 4.25 8.36 -9.10
N ILE A 98 2.98 8.34 -9.48
CA ILE A 98 2.48 7.69 -10.69
C ILE A 98 1.58 8.70 -11.39
N VAL A 99 1.89 9.02 -12.65
CA VAL A 99 1.07 9.91 -13.48
C VAL A 99 -0.06 9.10 -14.11
N GLU A 100 -1.30 9.42 -13.77
CA GLU A 100 -2.49 8.78 -14.34
C GLU A 100 -2.95 9.53 -15.59
N GLU A 101 -2.49 9.13 -16.78
CA GLU A 101 -2.97 9.72 -18.03
C GLU A 101 -4.31 9.09 -18.46
N MET A 102 -4.29 7.81 -18.80
CA MET A 102 -5.49 7.07 -19.26
C MET A 102 -6.55 6.92 -18.17
N ASN A 103 -6.12 6.83 -16.91
CA ASN A 103 -7.00 6.65 -15.76
C ASN A 103 -7.27 7.97 -15.01
N CYS A 104 -6.95 9.13 -15.60
CA CYS A 104 -7.13 10.44 -14.96
C CYS A 104 -8.57 10.63 -14.45
N LEU A 105 -9.55 10.27 -15.28
CA LEU A 105 -10.97 10.39 -14.93
C LEU A 105 -11.34 9.53 -13.72
N SER A 106 -10.95 8.24 -13.73
CA SER A 106 -11.21 7.34 -12.60
C SER A 106 -10.52 7.84 -11.33
N ALA A 107 -9.27 8.28 -11.44
CA ALA A 107 -8.53 8.84 -10.32
C ALA A 107 -9.20 10.09 -9.76
N TRP A 108 -9.74 10.97 -10.62
CA TRP A 108 -10.50 12.14 -10.21
C TRP A 108 -11.81 11.76 -9.51
N ILE A 109 -12.61 10.85 -10.07
CA ILE A 109 -13.88 10.40 -9.46
C ILE A 109 -13.63 9.78 -8.08
N GLU A 110 -12.61 8.94 -7.96
CA GLU A 110 -12.21 8.30 -6.70
C GLU A 110 -11.75 9.29 -5.63
N SER A 111 -11.39 10.52 -6.00
CA SER A 111 -11.03 11.57 -5.05
C SER A 111 -12.26 12.26 -4.43
N LEU A 112 -13.44 12.09 -5.02
CA LEU A 112 -14.64 12.78 -4.59
C LEU A 112 -15.20 12.15 -3.31
N PRO A 113 -15.64 12.97 -2.34
CA PRO A 113 -16.25 12.46 -1.12
C PRO A 113 -17.54 11.68 -1.45
N GLY A 114 -17.74 10.55 -0.78
CA GLY A 114 -18.93 9.72 -0.98
C GLY A 114 -18.87 8.75 -2.16
N HIS A 115 -17.75 8.69 -2.90
CA HIS A 115 -17.57 7.65 -3.91
C HIS A 115 -17.31 6.28 -3.25
N SER A 116 -18.16 5.30 -3.56
CA SER A 116 -18.16 4.00 -2.88
C SER A 116 -17.15 2.98 -3.42
N TYR A 117 -16.54 3.24 -4.59
CA TYR A 117 -15.62 2.30 -5.23
C TYR A 117 -14.17 2.83 -5.22
N PRO A 118 -13.36 2.48 -4.21
CA PRO A 118 -11.97 2.91 -4.15
C PRO A 118 -11.06 1.98 -4.97
N ASN A 119 -10.12 2.57 -5.71
CA ASN A 119 -9.01 1.83 -6.34
C ASN A 119 -7.87 1.65 -5.35
N ILE A 120 -7.84 0.49 -4.69
CA ILE A 120 -6.86 0.18 -3.64
C ILE A 120 -5.58 -0.36 -4.29
N ARG A 121 -4.46 0.36 -4.14
CA ARG A 121 -3.17 0.01 -4.78
C ARG A 121 -2.02 -0.31 -3.81
N LYS A 122 -2.21 -0.13 -2.50
CA LYS A 122 -1.14 -0.22 -1.49
C LYS A 122 -1.51 -1.16 -0.33
N PRO A 123 -0.52 -1.67 0.42
CA PRO A 123 -0.77 -2.41 1.65
C PRO A 123 -1.47 -1.53 2.69
N LEU A 124 -2.09 -2.17 3.69
CA LEU A 124 -2.69 -1.51 4.84
C LEU A 124 -1.66 -0.61 5.54
N MET A 125 -2.08 0.59 5.93
CA MET A 125 -1.28 1.57 6.67
C MET A 125 -1.86 1.77 8.06
N HIS A 126 -1.02 1.87 9.09
CA HIS A 126 -1.47 2.20 10.45
C HIS A 126 -1.76 3.70 10.60
N SER A 127 -2.67 4.03 11.50
CA SER A 127 -3.21 5.38 11.69
C SER A 127 -2.16 6.43 12.03
N LEU A 128 -1.11 6.08 12.77
CA LEU A 128 -0.02 7.03 13.09
C LEU A 128 0.77 7.47 11.84
N ASN A 129 1.10 6.56 10.92
CA ASN A 129 1.74 6.91 9.65
C ASN A 129 0.86 7.84 8.82
N VAL A 130 -0.45 7.62 8.87
CA VAL A 130 -1.40 8.50 8.18
C VAL A 130 -1.40 9.88 8.83
N ALA A 131 -1.40 9.96 10.16
CA ALA A 131 -1.39 11.21 10.89
C ALA A 131 -0.15 12.06 10.54
N ASP A 132 1.03 11.45 10.43
CA ASP A 132 2.26 12.13 10.05
C ASP A 132 2.27 12.63 8.59
N LEU A 133 1.45 12.02 7.73
CA LEU A 133 1.31 12.41 6.32
C LEU A 133 0.22 13.46 6.07
N LEU A 134 -0.63 13.72 7.05
CA LEU A 134 -1.68 14.72 6.91
C LEU A 134 -1.12 16.13 7.07
N PRO A 135 -1.61 17.11 6.29
CA PRO A 135 -1.25 18.50 6.50
C PRO A 135 -1.72 18.93 7.89
N THR A 136 -0.86 19.69 8.58
CA THR A 136 -1.13 20.32 9.89
C THR A 136 -1.89 21.63 9.74
#